data_AF-A0A942Q5W7-F1
#
_entry.id   AF-A0A942Q5W7-F1
#
_cell.length_a   1.000
_cell.length_b   1.000
_cell.length_c   1.000
_cell.angle_alpha   90.00
_cell.angle_beta   90.00
_cell.angle_gamma   90.00
#
_symmetry.space_group_name_H-M   'P 1'
#
loop_
_entity.id
_entity.type
_entity.pdbx_description
1 polymer ?
#
loop_
_entity_poly.entity_id
_entity_poly.type
_entity_poly.pdbx_seq_one_letter_code
_entity_poly.pdbx_strand_id
1 'polypeptide(L)'
;MSCARRTIFPRVRETRSREETRVALPITPVRAGDTVRLKKPHPCGANEWGVVRVGMDILLECRGCGRKVRLVRYEFDRRFRGFIGEPAADTPGLPLRADAAQEPTEEK
;
A
#
# COMPACT_ATOMS: atom_id res chain seq x y z
N MET A 1 13.09 43.43 -56.57
CA MET A 1 12.12 43.92 -55.58
C MET A 1 11.69 42.72 -54.74
N SER A 2 12.24 42.57 -53.53
CA SER A 2 11.51 42.74 -52.25
C SER A 2 10.53 41.59 -52.00
N CYS A 3 10.56 40.78 -50.94
CA CYS A 3 11.03 40.99 -49.56
C CYS A 3 11.34 39.64 -48.90
N ALA A 4 12.27 39.67 -47.94
CA ALA A 4 12.67 38.55 -47.08
C ALA A 4 11.59 38.17 -46.04
N ARG A 5 11.67 36.94 -45.50
CA ARG A 5 11.82 36.70 -44.04
C ARG A 5 12.05 35.23 -43.70
N ARG A 6 13.22 34.97 -43.10
CA ARG A 6 13.49 33.86 -42.17
C ARG A 6 12.35 33.71 -41.17
N THR A 7 11.83 32.51 -40.98
CA THR A 7 11.52 32.01 -39.63
C THR A 7 12.06 30.60 -39.47
N ILE A 8 13.07 30.53 -38.61
CA ILE A 8 13.52 29.34 -37.91
C ILE A 8 12.37 28.91 -37.00
N PHE A 9 11.81 27.71 -37.18
CA PHE A 9 11.07 27.06 -36.11
C PHE A 9 11.86 25.84 -35.61
N PRO A 10 12.37 25.90 -34.37
CA PRO A 10 13.17 24.83 -33.79
C PRO A 10 12.28 23.64 -33.38
N ARG A 11 12.75 22.44 -33.72
CA ARG A 11 12.86 21.28 -32.81
C ARG A 11 11.74 21.14 -31.77
N VAL A 12 10.57 20.66 -32.19
CA VAL A 12 9.73 19.90 -31.25
C VAL A 12 10.35 18.51 -31.16
N ARG A 13 11.22 18.34 -30.15
CA ARG A 13 11.42 17.03 -29.52
C ARG A 13 10.02 16.61 -29.09
N GLU A 14 9.35 15.80 -29.89
CA GLU A 14 8.19 15.06 -29.41
C GLU A 14 8.69 14.25 -28.22
N THR A 15 8.29 14.75 -27.06
CA THR A 15 8.41 14.12 -25.77
C THR A 15 7.92 12.70 -25.95
N ARG A 16 8.85 11.74 -25.87
CA ARG A 16 8.55 10.31 -25.74
C ARG A 16 7.28 10.16 -24.91
N SER A 17 6.17 9.81 -25.56
CA SER A 17 4.99 9.28 -24.89
C SER A 17 5.41 7.92 -24.31
N ARG A 18 6.04 8.00 -23.14
CA ARG A 18 6.54 6.89 -22.32
C ARG A 18 5.46 6.55 -21.31
N GLU A 19 4.21 6.53 -21.76
CA GLU A 19 3.05 6.55 -20.87
C GLU A 19 2.09 5.42 -21.19
N GLU A 20 2.55 4.28 -21.70
CA GLU A 20 1.64 3.15 -21.92
C GLU A 20 2.36 1.80 -21.98
N THR A 21 3.23 1.52 -21.01
CA THR A 21 3.61 0.13 -20.75
C THR A 21 2.47 -0.53 -19.97
N ARG A 22 1.56 -1.17 -20.71
CA ARG A 22 0.62 -2.22 -20.29
C ARG A 22 1.03 -2.86 -18.98
N VAL A 23 0.43 -2.41 -17.88
CA VAL A 23 0.78 -2.85 -16.55
C VAL A 23 0.04 -4.16 -16.26
N ALA A 24 0.57 -5.27 -16.76
CA ALA A 24 0.37 -6.56 -16.12
C ALA A 24 1.41 -6.68 -15.00
N LEU A 25 1.24 -5.91 -13.91
CA LEU A 25 2.00 -6.19 -12.70
C LEU A 25 1.30 -7.29 -11.93
N PRO A 26 2.04 -8.31 -11.46
CA PRO A 26 1.47 -9.35 -10.61
C PRO A 26 0.94 -8.69 -9.34
N ILE A 27 -0.35 -8.89 -9.06
CA ILE A 27 -0.97 -8.39 -7.84
C ILE A 27 -0.39 -9.19 -6.69
N THR A 28 0.46 -8.58 -5.85
CA THR A 28 1.01 -9.26 -4.68
C THR A 28 -0.11 -9.53 -3.68
N PRO A 29 -0.35 -10.80 -3.28
CA PRO A 29 -1.32 -11.11 -2.25
C PRO A 29 -0.75 -10.73 -0.87
N VAL A 30 -1.25 -9.65 -0.28
CA VAL A 30 -0.93 -9.22 1.09
C VAL A 30 -2.19 -9.23 1.95
N ARG A 31 -2.02 -9.48 3.25
CA ARG A 31 -3.09 -9.50 4.25
C ARG A 31 -2.86 -8.39 5.29
N ALA A 32 -3.92 -7.99 5.98
CA ALA A 32 -3.79 -7.12 7.13
C ALA A 32 -3.05 -7.86 8.25
N GLY A 33 -2.11 -7.19 8.91
CA GLY A 33 -1.20 -7.79 9.89
C GLY A 33 0.18 -8.15 9.33
N ASP A 34 0.33 -8.26 8.01
CA ASP A 34 1.63 -8.61 7.41
C ASP A 34 2.67 -7.50 7.63
N THR A 35 3.92 -7.91 7.84
CA THR A 35 5.06 -6.99 7.92
C THR A 35 5.93 -7.12 6.67
N VAL A 36 6.05 -6.01 5.93
CA VAL A 36 6.67 -5.95 4.61
C VAL A 36 7.84 -4.96 4.56
N ARG A 37 8.80 -5.21 3.66
CA ARG A 37 9.85 -4.24 3.27
C ARG A 37 9.52 -3.61 1.94
N LEU A 38 9.67 -2.28 1.89
CA LEU A 38 9.62 -1.53 0.64
C LEU A 38 11.03 -1.16 0.15
N LYS A 39 11.17 -0.93 -1.15
CA LYS A 39 12.39 -0.46 -1.81
C LYS A 39 12.74 0.98 -1.46
N LYS A 40 11.71 1.83 -1.27
CA LYS A 40 11.89 3.23 -0.88
C LYS A 40 11.91 3.33 0.64
N PRO A 41 12.96 3.93 1.24
CA PRO A 41 13.01 4.12 2.67
C PRO A 41 11.96 5.15 3.12
N HIS A 42 11.43 4.98 4.34
CA HIS A 42 10.67 6.04 4.98
C HIS A 42 11.62 7.17 5.39
N PRO A 43 11.22 8.46 5.36
CA PRO A 43 12.06 9.58 5.81
C PRO A 43 12.59 9.48 7.24
N CYS A 44 12.11 8.53 8.05
CA CYS A 44 12.65 8.25 9.39
C CYS A 44 13.83 7.25 9.41
N GLY A 45 14.22 6.68 8.27
CA GLY A 45 15.28 5.68 8.16
C GLY A 45 14.83 4.22 8.35
N ALA A 46 13.59 3.98 8.80
CA ALA A 46 13.03 2.63 8.87
C ALA A 46 12.50 2.16 7.50
N ASN A 47 12.71 0.88 7.19
CA ASN A 47 12.26 0.25 5.94
C ASN A 47 11.15 -0.79 6.17
N GLU A 48 10.63 -0.85 7.39
CA GLU A 48 9.70 -1.86 7.86
C GLU A 48 8.31 -1.25 7.98
N TRP A 49 7.36 -1.89 7.30
CA TRP A 49 6.01 -1.41 7.16
C TRP A 49 5.04 -2.50 7.59
N GLY A 50 4.13 -2.17 8.50
CA GLY A 50 2.99 -3.01 8.84
C GLY A 50 1.82 -2.72 7.92
N VAL A 51 1.18 -3.76 7.39
CA VAL A 51 -0.04 -3.64 6.60
C VAL A 51 -1.22 -3.53 7.56
N VAL A 52 -1.84 -2.35 7.63
CA VAL A 52 -2.98 -2.10 8.52
C VAL A 52 -4.30 -2.45 7.83
N ARG A 53 -4.43 -2.08 6.56
CA ARG A 53 -5.64 -2.31 5.76
C ARG A 53 -5.28 -2.67 4.33
N VAL A 54 -5.98 -3.66 3.80
CA VAL A 54 -5.90 -4.07 2.39
C VAL A 54 -7.26 -3.81 1.74
N GLY A 55 -7.28 -3.03 0.66
CA GLY A 55 -8.49 -2.69 -0.10
C GLY A 55 -8.13 -2.23 -1.52
N MET A 56 -8.77 -1.16 -2.00
CA MET A 56 -8.36 -0.46 -3.23
C MET A 56 -6.96 0.16 -3.08
N ASP A 57 -6.75 0.84 -1.96
CA ASP A 57 -5.46 1.31 -1.49
C ASP A 57 -4.99 0.46 -0.30
N ILE A 58 -3.67 0.35 -0.16
CA ILE A 58 -3.04 -0.34 0.95
C ILE A 58 -2.62 0.72 1.97
N LEU A 59 -3.14 0.61 3.18
CA LEU A 59 -2.70 1.46 4.30
C LEU A 59 -1.54 0.77 5.00
N LEU A 60 -0.38 1.42 4.97
CA LEU A 60 0.82 0.97 5.63
C LEU A 60 1.14 1.86 6.83
N GLU A 61 1.68 1.26 7.88
CA GLU A 61 2.18 1.95 9.06
C GLU A 61 3.68 1.69 9.22
N CYS A 62 4.45 2.76 9.34
CA CYS A 62 5.89 2.64 9.57
C CYS A 62 6.17 2.17 11.01
N ARG A 63 6.87 1.05 11.18
CA ARG A 63 7.20 0.52 12.51
C ARG A 63 8.19 1.37 13.31
N GLY A 64 8.95 2.25 12.64
CA GLY A 64 9.92 3.13 13.30
C GLY A 64 9.35 4.46 13.81
N CYS A 65 8.23 4.94 13.26
CA CYS A 65 7.67 6.25 13.64
C CYS A 65 6.13 6.30 13.74
N GLY A 66 5.43 5.20 13.47
CA GLY A 66 3.96 5.12 13.54
C GLY A 66 3.21 5.89 12.46
N ARG A 67 3.91 6.50 11.48
CA ARG A 67 3.26 7.30 10.43
C ARG A 67 2.56 6.39 9.43
N LYS A 68 1.31 6.74 9.11
CA LYS A 68 0.45 5.98 8.20
C LYS A 68 0.51 6.57 6.79
N VAL A 69 0.70 5.72 5.79
CA VAL A 69 0.79 6.10 4.37
C VAL A 69 -0.18 5.22 3.57
N ARG A 70 -0.98 5.86 2.72
CA ARG A 70 -1.81 5.15 1.73
C ARG A 70 -1.03 5.03 0.44
N LEU A 71 -0.95 3.83 -0.11
CA LEU A 71 -0.39 3.57 -1.44
C LEU A 71 -1.42 2.86 -2.30
N VAL A 72 -1.54 3.32 -3.54
CA VAL A 72 -2.29 2.60 -4.58
C VAL A 72 -1.59 1.27 -4.83
N ARG A 73 -2.36 0.23 -5.09
CA ARG A 73 -1.88 -1.16 -5.25
C ARG A 73 -0.71 -1.29 -6.24
N TYR A 74 -0.84 -0.64 -7.39
CA TYR A 74 0.21 -0.58 -8.41
C TYR A 74 1.54 -0.02 -7.89
N GLU A 75 1.50 1.04 -7.08
CA GLU A 75 2.71 1.62 -6.51
C GLU A 75 3.31 0.73 -5.45
N PHE A 76 2.46 0.05 -4.68
CA PHE A 76 2.89 -0.93 -3.70
C PHE A 76 3.65 -2.07 -4.36
N ASP A 77 3.07 -2.71 -5.40
CA ASP A 77 3.70 -3.83 -6.11
C ASP A 77 5.07 -3.45 -6.69
N ARG A 78 5.21 -2.23 -7.22
CA ARG A 78 6.50 -1.72 -7.72
C ARG A 78 7.55 -1.57 -6.62
N ARG A 79 7.12 -1.09 -5.46
CA ARG A 79 7.99 -0.79 -4.30
C ARG A 79 8.19 -2.01 -3.40
N PHE A 80 7.39 -3.06 -3.53
CA PHE A 80 7.48 -4.25 -2.69
C PHE A 80 8.85 -4.94 -2.87
N ARG A 81 9.47 -5.31 -1.74
CA ARG A 81 10.78 -5.96 -1.69
C ARG A 81 10.69 -7.39 -1.16
N GLY A 82 9.81 -7.64 -0.19
CA GLY A 82 9.61 -8.95 0.44
C GLY A 82 8.94 -8.84 1.82
N PHE A 83 8.54 -9.99 2.36
CA PHE A 83 8.00 -10.12 3.72
C PHE A 83 9.16 -10.25 4.74
N ILE A 84 9.00 -9.72 5.96
CA ILE A 84 10.05 -9.73 7.01
C ILE A 84 9.87 -10.85 8.03
N GLY A 85 8.62 -11.24 8.32
CA GLY A 85 8.35 -12.21 9.37
C GLY A 85 6.88 -12.57 9.40
N GLU A 86 6.61 -13.77 9.92
CA GLU A 86 5.29 -14.36 10.06
C GLU A 86 4.28 -13.36 10.65
N PRO A 87 3.03 -13.36 10.16
CA PRO A 87 1.97 -12.59 10.79
C PRO A 87 1.92 -13.04 12.25
N ALA A 88 2.20 -12.12 13.18
CA ALA A 88 2.05 -12.39 14.59
C ALA A 88 0.63 -12.92 14.78
N ALA A 89 0.53 -14.18 15.23
CA ALA A 89 -0.72 -14.78 15.61
C ALA A 89 -1.15 -14.13 16.93
N ASP A 90 -1.61 -12.88 16.88
CA ASP A 90 -2.32 -12.26 18.00
C ASP A 90 -3.75 -12.79 18.04
N THR A 91 -3.87 -14.05 18.45
CA THR A 91 -5.04 -14.48 19.21
C THR A 91 -4.65 -14.57 20.67
N PRO A 92 -4.83 -13.51 21.47
CA PRO A 92 -5.26 -13.70 22.83
C PRO A 92 -6.78 -13.82 22.80
N GLY A 93 -7.26 -15.01 23.13
CA GLY A 93 -8.66 -15.38 23.05
C GLY A 93 -9.60 -14.31 23.56
N LEU A 94 -10.69 -14.12 22.82
CA LEU A 94 -11.93 -13.72 23.46
C LEU A 94 -12.16 -14.79 24.55
N PRO A 95 -12.21 -14.45 25.86
CA PRO A 95 -12.80 -15.38 26.79
C PRO A 95 -14.21 -15.61 26.26
N LEU A 96 -14.44 -16.81 25.71
CA LEU A 96 -15.76 -17.39 25.62
C LEU A 96 -16.31 -17.20 27.03
N ARG A 97 -17.25 -16.25 27.19
CA ARG A 97 -17.83 -15.97 28.51
C ARG A 97 -18.44 -17.28 28.99
N ALA A 98 -17.68 -17.97 29.84
CA ALA A 98 -18.04 -19.20 30.49
C ALA A 98 -18.59 -18.84 31.87
N ASP A 99 -19.56 -17.93 31.92
CA ASP A 99 -20.30 -17.57 33.13
C ASP A 99 -21.70 -17.10 32.65
N ALA A 100 -22.69 -17.98 32.66
CA ALA A 100 -23.59 -18.19 33.80
C ALA A 100 -24.73 -17.16 33.84
N ALA A 101 -25.84 -17.49 33.17
CA ALA A 101 -27.21 -17.38 33.66
C ALA A 101 -28.15 -17.86 32.55
N GLN A 102 -28.56 -19.13 32.64
CA GLN A 102 -29.92 -19.48 32.25
C GLN A 102 -30.82 -18.58 33.08
N GLU A 103 -31.68 -17.78 32.45
CA GLU A 103 -32.87 -17.25 33.11
C GLU A 103 -33.97 -18.32 32.92
N PRO A 104 -34.32 -19.07 33.96
CA PRO A 104 -35.45 -19.99 33.93
C PRO A 104 -36.73 -19.28 34.41
N THR A 105 -37.88 -19.80 33.96
CA THR A 105 -39.22 -19.69 34.59
C THR A 105 -39.90 -18.32 34.43
N GLU A 106 -40.86 -18.18 33.51
CA GLU A 106 -42.30 -18.40 33.77
C GLU A 106 -42.79 -17.61 35.00
N GLU A 107 -43.31 -16.39 34.81
CA GLU A 107 -44.44 -15.93 35.63
C GLU A 107 -45.21 -14.76 35.00
N LYS A 108 -46.49 -15.08 34.73
CA LYS A 108 -47.66 -14.24 34.48
C LYS A 108 -48.02 -13.81 33.05
#